data_AF-A0A8B7CV72-F1
#
_entry.id   AF-A0A8B7CV72-F1
#
_cell.length_a   1.000
_cell.length_b   1.000
_cell.length_c   1.000
_cell.angle_alpha   90.00
_cell.angle_beta   90.00
_cell.angle_gamma   90.00
#
_symmetry.space_group_name_H-M   'P 1'
#
loop_
_entity.id
_entity.type
_entity.pdbx_description
1 polymer ?
#
loop_
_entity_poly.entity_id
_entity_poly.type
_entity_poly.pdbx_seq_one_letter_code
_entity_poly.pdbx_strand_id
1 'polypeptide(L)'
;MASSMTVSSAAIASRATPAQSSMVAPFTGLKSTSAFPATRRASNDFSKLPSNGGRVQCMKVWPIEGVKKFETLSYLPPLPIEALLKQIEYLLRSRWIPCLEFCKIGFVYRENHRSPGYYDGRYWTMWKLPMFGCNDAAQVAKELEECKKEYPDAFIRIIGFDNVRQVQCISFIAYKPPGF
;
A
#
# COMPACT_ATOMS: atom_id res chain seq x y z
N MET A 1 36.80 -6.26 57.39
CA MET A 1 35.84 -5.28 57.92
C MET A 1 35.41 -4.39 56.78
N ALA A 2 34.09 -4.36 56.55
CA ALA A 2 33.25 -3.31 55.95
C ALA A 2 33.62 -2.65 54.59
N SER A 3 32.56 -2.60 53.75
CA SER A 3 32.23 -1.55 52.76
C SER A 3 32.83 -1.71 51.36
N SER A 4 32.11 -1.56 50.25
CA SER A 4 30.71 -1.21 50.01
C SER A 4 30.38 -1.61 48.55
N MET A 5 29.27 -2.31 48.33
CA MET A 5 28.68 -2.49 47.00
C MET A 5 27.71 -1.33 46.76
N THR A 6 28.06 -0.40 45.87
CA THR A 6 27.14 0.64 45.41
C THR A 6 26.45 0.20 44.12
N VAL A 7 25.27 -0.39 44.29
CA VAL A 7 24.31 -0.60 43.20
C VAL A 7 23.62 0.74 42.94
N SER A 8 24.05 1.47 41.92
CA SER A 8 23.36 2.68 41.46
C SER A 8 22.22 2.29 40.53
N SER A 9 21.02 2.13 41.10
CA SER A 9 19.76 2.07 40.35
C SER A 9 19.39 3.47 39.86
N ALA A 10 19.73 3.80 38.61
CA ALA A 10 19.19 4.97 37.95
C ALA A 10 17.81 4.64 37.37
N ALA A 11 16.75 4.97 38.12
CA ALA A 11 15.39 4.98 37.62
C ALA A 11 15.23 6.15 36.63
N ILE A 12 15.23 5.86 35.33
CA ILE A 12 14.88 6.85 34.31
C ILE A 12 13.36 6.95 34.30
N ALA A 13 12.84 8.00 34.95
CA ALA A 13 11.44 8.35 34.91
C ALA A 13 11.05 8.70 33.47
N SER A 14 10.26 7.84 32.83
CA SER A 14 9.60 8.09 31.56
C SER A 14 8.51 9.15 31.76
N ARG A 15 8.87 10.43 31.58
CA ARG A 15 7.87 11.49 31.41
C ARG A 15 7.20 11.32 30.05
N ALA A 16 6.05 10.64 30.04
CA ALA A 16 5.14 10.65 28.90
C ALA A 16 4.62 12.08 28.70
N THR A 17 4.93 12.68 27.54
CA THR A 17 4.26 13.89 27.06
C THR A 17 2.83 13.51 26.66
N PRO A 18 1.79 14.22 27.16
CA PRO A 18 0.44 13.95 26.71
C PRO A 18 0.31 14.38 25.24
N ALA A 19 -0.11 13.45 24.39
CA ALA A 19 -0.45 13.72 23.00
C ALA A 19 -1.62 14.72 22.97
N GLN A 20 -1.41 15.89 22.36
CA GLN A 20 -2.50 16.83 22.09
C GLN A 20 -3.41 16.21 21.03
N SER A 21 -4.62 15.83 21.43
CA SER A 21 -5.69 15.46 20.49
C SER A 21 -6.10 16.71 19.70
N SER A 22 -5.89 16.72 18.39
CA SER A 22 -6.59 17.68 17.54
C SER A 22 -8.07 17.31 17.56
N MET A 23 -8.87 18.12 18.25
CA MET A 23 -10.31 17.94 18.30
C MET A 23 -10.86 18.20 16.89
N VAL A 24 -11.19 17.13 16.17
CA VAL A 24 -11.99 17.25 14.95
C VAL A 24 -13.41 17.59 15.38
N ALA A 25 -13.96 18.70 14.87
CA ALA A 25 -15.32 19.11 15.18
C ALA A 25 -16.32 17.98 14.88
N PRO A 26 -17.34 17.77 15.73
CA PRO A 26 -18.32 16.72 15.49
C PRO A 26 -19.07 17.00 14.19
N PHE A 27 -19.08 16.01 13.30
CA PHE A 27 -19.88 16.05 12.07
C PHE A 27 -21.36 16.07 12.44
N THR A 28 -21.96 17.26 12.42
CA THR A 28 -23.40 17.41 12.50
C THR A 28 -23.96 17.01 11.14
N GLY A 29 -24.66 15.88 11.09
CA GLY A 29 -25.12 15.24 9.86
C GLY A 29 -25.91 16.17 8.93
N LEU A 30 -25.91 15.85 7.63
CA LEU A 30 -26.77 16.53 6.66
C LEU A 30 -28.23 16.38 7.08
N LYS A 31 -28.86 17.47 7.50
CA LYS A 31 -30.32 17.54 7.56
C LYS A 31 -30.84 17.56 6.13
N SER A 32 -31.39 16.43 5.68
CA SER A 32 -32.10 16.33 4.41
C SER A 32 -33.40 17.13 4.47
N THR A 33 -33.38 18.38 4.02
CA THR A 33 -34.61 19.10 3.68
C THR A 33 -34.88 18.92 2.19
N SER A 34 -35.51 17.80 1.82
CA SER A 34 -36.09 17.65 0.49
C SER A 34 -37.41 18.43 0.44
N ALA A 35 -37.31 19.73 0.20
CA ALA A 35 -38.44 20.56 -0.19
C ALA A 35 -38.13 21.16 -1.56
N PHE A 36 -38.74 20.63 -2.61
CA PHE A 36 -38.72 21.27 -3.91
C PHE A 36 -39.62 22.51 -3.85
N PRO A 37 -39.11 23.74 -4.08
CA PRO A 37 -39.96 24.91 -4.15
C PRO A 37 -40.74 24.87 -5.47
N ALA A 38 -42.00 24.47 -5.40
CA ALA A 38 -42.95 24.64 -6.49
C ALA A 38 -43.36 26.12 -6.57
N THR A 39 -42.57 26.93 -7.26
CA THR A 39 -43.03 28.23 -7.78
C THR A 39 -42.45 28.44 -9.17
N ARG A 40 -43.29 28.38 -10.21
CA ARG A 40 -42.94 28.87 -11.54
C ARG A 40 -42.67 30.37 -11.42
N ARG A 41 -41.42 30.79 -11.54
CA ARG A 41 -41.06 32.19 -11.78
C ARG A 41 -40.78 32.38 -13.26
N ALA A 42 -41.55 33.26 -13.88
CA ALA A 42 -41.26 33.80 -15.21
C ALA A 42 -40.33 34.99 -15.06
N SER A 43 -39.02 34.79 -15.20
CA SER A 43 -38.05 35.85 -15.48
C SER A 43 -36.70 35.23 -15.86
N ASN A 44 -36.25 35.49 -17.10
CA ASN A 44 -34.95 35.05 -17.65
C ASN A 44 -33.75 35.82 -17.06
N ASP A 45 -33.78 36.13 -15.76
CA ASP A 45 -32.70 36.84 -15.09
C ASP A 45 -31.79 35.83 -14.37
N PHE A 46 -30.72 35.43 -15.05
CA PHE A 46 -29.71 34.48 -14.56
C PHE A 46 -28.70 35.09 -13.56
N SER A 47 -28.87 36.35 -13.19
CA SER A 47 -27.96 37.08 -12.29
C SER A 47 -27.90 36.54 -10.85
N LYS A 48 -28.82 35.64 -10.48
CA LYS A 48 -28.91 35.02 -9.13
C LYS A 48 -29.06 33.50 -9.18
N LEU A 49 -28.30 32.84 -10.04
CA LEU A 49 -28.06 31.41 -9.82
C LEU A 49 -27.34 31.25 -8.47
N PRO A 50 -27.77 30.34 -7.58
CA PRO A 50 -26.98 29.98 -6.41
C PRO A 50 -25.67 29.38 -6.90
N SER A 51 -24.63 30.20 -6.93
CA SER A 51 -23.27 29.72 -7.19
C SER A 51 -22.87 28.86 -6.01
N ASN A 52 -22.54 27.59 -6.26
CA ASN A 52 -21.93 26.70 -5.27
C ASN A 52 -20.50 27.15 -4.88
N GLY A 53 -20.20 28.45 -4.97
CA GLY A 53 -18.89 29.12 -5.00
C GLY A 53 -17.99 28.95 -3.77
N GLY A 54 -18.32 28.04 -2.85
CA GLY A 54 -17.43 27.61 -1.77
C GLY A 54 -17.47 26.10 -1.46
N ARG A 55 -18.36 25.31 -2.08
CA ARG A 55 -18.57 23.89 -1.75
C ARG A 55 -18.03 22.91 -2.80
N VAL A 56 -17.51 23.41 -3.91
CA VAL A 56 -16.94 22.54 -4.97
C VAL A 56 -15.53 22.02 -4.60
N GLN A 57 -14.87 22.61 -3.60
CA GLN A 57 -13.59 22.15 -3.05
C GLN A 57 -13.69 20.82 -2.25
N CYS A 58 -14.90 20.33 -1.97
CA CYS A 58 -15.12 19.10 -1.20
C CYS A 58 -15.05 17.82 -2.05
N MET A 59 -15.13 17.95 -3.37
CA MET A 59 -15.13 16.81 -4.30
C MET A 59 -13.77 16.68 -4.95
N LYS A 60 -13.08 15.58 -4.68
CA LYS A 60 -11.82 15.23 -5.35
C LYS A 60 -12.12 14.30 -6.52
N VAL A 61 -11.48 14.54 -7.65
CA VAL A 61 -11.52 13.63 -8.80
C VAL A 61 -10.37 12.63 -8.66
N TRP A 62 -10.65 11.35 -8.88
CA TRP A 62 -9.61 10.32 -8.85
C TRP A 62 -8.63 10.52 -10.01
N PRO A 63 -7.30 10.43 -9.80
CA PRO A 63 -6.34 10.58 -10.88
C PRO A 63 -6.50 9.50 -11.95
N ILE A 64 -6.51 9.91 -13.21
CA ILE A 64 -6.64 9.00 -14.36
C ILE A 64 -5.28 8.50 -14.87
N GLU A 65 -4.19 9.17 -14.50
CA GLU A 65 -2.82 8.88 -14.90
C GLU A 65 -1.87 8.90 -13.69
N GLY A 66 -0.67 8.34 -13.84
CA GLY A 66 0.38 8.35 -12.79
C GLY A 66 0.08 7.51 -11.55
N VAL A 67 -1.02 6.75 -11.53
CA VAL A 67 -1.44 5.94 -10.36
C VAL A 67 -1.79 4.49 -10.71
N LYS A 68 -1.13 3.93 -11.74
CA LYS A 68 -1.28 2.51 -12.10
C LYS A 68 -0.96 1.59 -10.90
N LYS A 69 -1.61 0.44 -10.84
CA LYS A 69 -1.70 -0.43 -9.65
C LYS A 69 -1.05 -1.79 -9.88
N PHE A 70 -0.68 -2.43 -8.78
CA PHE A 70 0.05 -3.71 -8.73
C PHE A 70 -0.65 -4.68 -7.78
N GLU A 71 -1.97 -4.80 -7.89
CA GLU A 71 -2.80 -5.66 -7.05
C GLU A 71 -2.70 -5.30 -5.54
N THR A 72 -2.72 -6.31 -4.68
CA THR A 72 -2.79 -6.20 -3.22
C THR A 72 -1.74 -5.23 -2.65
N LEU A 73 -2.16 -4.38 -1.71
CA LEU A 73 -1.38 -3.31 -1.06
C LEU A 73 -1.02 -2.10 -1.95
N SER A 74 -1.21 -2.14 -3.27
CA SER A 74 -0.76 -1.05 -4.17
C SER A 74 -1.59 0.25 -4.13
N TYR A 75 -2.70 0.24 -3.39
CA TYR A 75 -3.50 1.45 -3.09
C TYR A 75 -3.04 2.16 -1.81
N LEU A 76 -2.23 1.50 -0.99
CA LEU A 76 -1.67 2.09 0.22
C LEU A 76 -0.48 3.00 -0.15
N PRO A 77 -0.04 3.87 0.78
CA PRO A 77 1.25 4.53 0.66
C PRO A 77 2.38 3.51 0.44
N PRO A 78 3.50 3.91 -0.21
CA PRO A 78 4.66 3.04 -0.37
C PRO A 78 5.09 2.44 0.98
N LEU A 79 5.31 1.13 1.00
CA LEU A 79 5.64 0.42 2.22
C LEU A 79 7.07 0.80 2.67
N PRO A 80 7.26 1.39 3.86
CA PRO A 80 8.61 1.53 4.41
C PRO A 80 9.20 0.14 4.69
N ILE A 81 10.53 0.07 4.82
CA ILE A 81 11.25 -1.20 5.02
C ILE A 81 10.70 -2.01 6.21
N GLU A 82 10.32 -1.34 7.31
CA GLU A 82 9.73 -1.98 8.49
C GLU A 82 8.38 -2.65 8.19
N ALA A 83 7.56 -2.01 7.35
CA ALA A 83 6.27 -2.57 6.94
C ALA A 83 6.47 -3.73 5.95
N LEU A 84 7.45 -3.62 5.05
CA LEU A 84 7.83 -4.68 4.13
C LEU A 84 8.27 -5.94 4.90
N LEU A 85 9.15 -5.78 5.89
CA LEU A 85 9.60 -6.87 6.75
C LEU A 85 8.43 -7.54 7.48
N LYS A 86 7.47 -6.76 8.01
CA LYS A 86 6.26 -7.33 8.63
C LYS A 86 5.41 -8.16 7.67
N GLN A 87 5.33 -7.79 6.39
CA GLN A 87 4.63 -8.60 5.38
C GLN A 87 5.37 -9.91 5.10
N ILE A 88 6.71 -9.87 5.04
CA ILE A 88 7.54 -11.06 4.87
C ILE A 88 7.43 -11.97 6.10
N GLU A 89 7.49 -11.43 7.31
CA GLU A 89 7.28 -12.21 8.53
C GLU A 89 5.90 -12.86 8.58
N TYR A 90 4.85 -12.18 8.09
CA TYR A 90 3.52 -12.76 7.99
C TYR A 90 3.52 -14.01 7.08
N LEU A 91 4.20 -13.93 5.93
CA LEU A 91 4.39 -15.06 5.02
C LEU A 91 5.10 -16.22 5.72
N LEU A 92 6.20 -15.94 6.44
CA LEU A 92 6.98 -16.95 7.17
C LEU A 92 6.19 -17.59 8.32
N ARG A 93 5.45 -16.80 9.12
CA ARG A 93 4.57 -17.31 10.18
C ARG A 93 3.46 -18.19 9.63
N SER A 94 2.98 -17.90 8.43
CA SER A 94 1.96 -18.68 7.73
C SER A 94 2.53 -19.96 7.08
N ARG A 95 3.83 -20.24 7.26
CA ARG A 95 4.54 -21.40 6.68
C ARG A 95 4.54 -21.40 5.15
N TRP A 96 4.44 -20.23 4.53
CA TRP A 96 4.57 -20.09 3.08
C TRP A 96 6.02 -19.91 2.68
N ILE A 97 6.33 -20.24 1.42
CA ILE A 97 7.69 -20.14 0.88
C ILE A 97 7.80 -18.84 0.08
N PRO A 98 8.65 -17.88 0.50
CA PRO A 98 8.80 -16.62 -0.21
C PRO A 98 9.58 -16.79 -1.51
N CYS A 99 9.24 -16.00 -2.51
CA CYS A 99 9.97 -15.90 -3.78
C CYS A 99 9.89 -14.46 -4.31
N LEU A 100 10.91 -14.03 -5.04
CA LEU A 100 10.94 -12.74 -5.70
C LEU A 100 10.72 -12.93 -7.20
N GLU A 101 9.98 -12.02 -7.79
CA GLU A 101 9.83 -11.93 -9.24
C GLU A 101 10.06 -10.49 -9.69
N PHE A 102 10.61 -10.33 -10.88
CA PHE A 102 10.92 -9.03 -11.45
C PHE A 102 10.55 -8.96 -12.94
N CYS A 103 10.19 -7.77 -13.40
CA CYS A 103 9.91 -7.52 -14.81
C CYS A 103 10.10 -6.04 -15.15
N LYS A 104 10.56 -5.74 -16.37
CA LYS A 104 10.56 -4.36 -16.89
C LYS A 104 9.16 -3.91 -17.33
N ILE A 105 8.28 -4.86 -17.66
CA ILE A 105 6.90 -4.61 -18.06
C ILE A 105 5.99 -4.88 -16.85
N GLY A 106 5.47 -3.81 -16.24
CA GLY A 106 4.73 -3.90 -14.97
C GLY A 106 3.26 -4.35 -15.08
N PHE A 107 2.70 -4.51 -16.28
CA PHE A 107 1.26 -4.69 -16.49
C PHE A 107 0.94 -5.79 -17.48
N VAL A 108 -0.26 -6.34 -17.34
CA VAL A 108 -0.83 -7.28 -18.30
C VAL A 108 -1.15 -6.59 -19.63
N TYR A 109 -1.04 -7.35 -20.71
CA TYR A 109 -1.40 -6.93 -22.06
C TYR A 109 -2.00 -8.12 -22.82
N ARG A 110 -2.39 -7.92 -24.09
CA ARG A 110 -3.03 -8.96 -24.92
C ARG A 110 -2.52 -8.89 -26.36
N GLU A 111 -1.42 -9.58 -26.60
CA GLU A 111 -0.75 -9.70 -27.89
C GLU A 111 -1.08 -11.05 -28.54
N ASN A 112 -0.90 -12.16 -27.82
CA ASN A 112 -0.93 -13.49 -28.42
C ASN A 112 -2.34 -14.05 -28.58
N HIS A 113 -3.26 -13.75 -27.66
CA HIS A 113 -4.64 -14.22 -27.76
C HIS A 113 -5.64 -13.34 -26.99
N ARG A 114 -6.93 -13.44 -27.34
CA ARG A 114 -8.02 -12.65 -26.73
C ARG A 114 -9.22 -13.46 -26.20
N SER A 115 -9.08 -14.77 -26.03
CA SER A 115 -10.11 -15.60 -25.37
C SER A 115 -10.33 -15.23 -23.91
N PRO A 116 -11.50 -15.59 -23.34
CA PRO A 116 -11.74 -15.48 -21.89
C PRO A 116 -10.61 -16.14 -21.09
N GLY A 117 -10.13 -15.46 -20.05
CA GLY A 117 -9.07 -15.94 -19.15
C GLY A 117 -7.64 -15.84 -19.68
N TYR A 118 -7.43 -15.45 -20.93
CA TYR A 118 -6.09 -15.28 -21.50
C TYR A 118 -5.62 -13.82 -21.46
N TYR A 119 -4.46 -13.62 -20.83
CA TYR A 119 -3.71 -12.37 -20.75
C TYR A 119 -2.20 -12.64 -20.78
N ASP A 120 -1.46 -11.81 -21.49
CA ASP A 120 0.00 -11.79 -21.50
C ASP A 120 0.51 -10.90 -20.34
N GLY A 121 1.78 -11.06 -19.97
CA GLY A 121 2.39 -10.25 -18.89
C GLY A 121 1.95 -10.59 -17.45
N ARG A 122 1.20 -11.69 -17.25
CA ARG A 122 0.87 -12.21 -15.91
C ARG A 122 2.11 -12.76 -15.18
N TYR A 123 2.92 -13.52 -15.91
CA TYR A 123 4.18 -14.09 -15.42
C TYR A 123 5.29 -13.06 -15.50
N TRP A 124 6.05 -12.95 -14.41
CA TRP A 124 7.28 -12.18 -14.31
C TRP A 124 8.47 -13.14 -14.21
N THR A 125 9.68 -12.64 -14.39
CA THR A 125 10.89 -13.47 -14.32
C THR A 125 11.19 -13.78 -12.86
N MET A 126 11.42 -15.05 -12.54
CA MET A 126 11.81 -15.48 -11.20
C MET A 126 13.22 -14.98 -10.86
N TRP A 127 13.39 -14.40 -9.67
CA TRP A 127 14.70 -14.09 -9.11
C TRP A 127 15.21 -15.30 -8.32
N LYS A 128 16.29 -15.91 -8.82
CA LYS A 128 16.87 -17.15 -8.27
C LYS A 128 15.79 -18.25 -8.16
N LEU A 129 15.49 -18.72 -6.95
CA LEU A 129 14.52 -19.78 -6.65
C LEU A 129 13.68 -19.39 -5.43
N PRO A 130 12.51 -20.02 -5.21
CA PRO A 130 11.79 -19.89 -3.94
C PRO A 130 12.71 -20.24 -2.76
N MET A 131 12.66 -19.43 -1.70
CA MET A 131 13.59 -19.49 -0.58
C MET A 131 13.16 -20.56 0.43
N PHE A 132 13.23 -21.83 0.02
CA PHE A 132 12.86 -22.97 0.86
C PHE A 132 13.66 -23.00 2.17
N GLY A 133 12.95 -23.21 3.28
CA GLY A 133 13.58 -23.25 4.61
C GLY A 133 13.99 -21.88 5.17
N CYS A 134 13.72 -20.78 4.46
CA CYS A 134 13.96 -19.44 4.97
C CYS A 134 13.09 -19.17 6.22
N ASN A 135 13.72 -18.66 7.27
CA ASN A 135 13.09 -18.34 8.55
C ASN A 135 13.40 -16.90 9.01
N ASP A 136 14.08 -16.11 8.19
CA ASP A 136 14.52 -14.76 8.50
C ASP A 136 14.09 -13.80 7.39
N ALA A 137 13.25 -12.82 7.75
CA ALA A 137 12.76 -11.82 6.82
C ALA A 137 13.88 -10.94 6.25
N ALA A 138 14.98 -10.76 6.99
CA ALA A 138 16.12 -9.98 6.52
C ALA A 138 16.81 -10.63 5.32
N GLN A 139 16.80 -11.96 5.20
CA GLN A 139 17.34 -12.66 4.02
C GLN A 139 16.53 -12.32 2.76
N VAL A 140 15.20 -12.34 2.85
CA VAL A 140 14.32 -11.97 1.73
C VAL A 140 14.52 -10.49 1.35
N ALA A 141 14.66 -9.61 2.34
CA ALA A 141 14.94 -8.19 2.09
C ALA A 141 16.33 -7.97 1.45
N LYS A 142 17.33 -8.77 1.84
CA LYS A 142 18.65 -8.73 1.21
C LYS A 142 18.59 -9.12 -0.27
N GLU A 143 17.86 -10.18 -0.59
CA GLU A 143 17.64 -10.62 -1.98
C GLU A 143 16.89 -9.57 -2.81
N LEU A 144 15.96 -8.83 -2.19
CA LEU A 144 15.32 -7.68 -2.83
C LEU A 144 16.33 -6.59 -3.18
N GLU A 145 17.23 -6.23 -2.26
CA GLU A 145 18.27 -5.23 -2.53
C GLU A 145 19.28 -5.70 -3.60
N GLU A 146 19.63 -6.99 -3.62
CA GLU A 146 20.46 -7.57 -4.69
C GLU A 146 19.76 -7.48 -6.06
N CYS A 147 18.47 -7.83 -6.13
CA CYS A 147 17.68 -7.76 -7.35
C CYS A 147 17.53 -6.30 -7.84
N LYS A 148 17.27 -5.35 -6.93
CA LYS A 148 17.21 -3.91 -7.23
C LYS A 148 18.52 -3.37 -7.78
N LYS A 149 19.65 -3.85 -7.25
CA LYS A 149 20.98 -3.42 -7.68
C LYS A 149 21.30 -3.92 -9.10
N GLU A 150 20.94 -5.16 -9.40
CA GLU A 150 21.16 -5.77 -10.72
C GLU A 150 20.20 -5.21 -11.79
N TYR A 151 18.93 -5.01 -11.41
CA TYR A 151 17.87 -4.54 -12.29
C TYR A 151 17.18 -3.28 -11.74
N PRO A 152 17.86 -2.12 -11.73
CA PRO A 152 17.32 -0.87 -11.18
C PRO A 152 16.12 -0.31 -11.98
N ASP A 153 15.94 -0.78 -13.22
CA ASP A 153 14.85 -0.37 -14.11
C ASP A 153 13.66 -1.36 -14.12
N ALA A 154 13.67 -2.38 -13.24
CA ALA A 154 12.60 -3.37 -13.14
C ALA A 154 11.67 -3.13 -11.95
N PHE A 155 10.41 -3.53 -12.12
CA PHE A 155 9.49 -3.76 -11.01
C PHE A 155 9.88 -5.05 -10.30
N ILE A 156 9.78 -5.07 -8.97
CA ILE A 156 10.04 -6.27 -8.19
C ILE A 156 8.89 -6.49 -7.21
N ARG A 157 8.35 -7.71 -7.20
CA ARG A 157 7.30 -8.15 -6.29
C ARG A 157 7.77 -9.33 -5.46
N ILE A 158 7.23 -9.43 -4.25
CA ILE A 158 7.40 -10.59 -3.38
C ILE A 158 6.12 -11.41 -3.45
N ILE A 159 6.29 -12.70 -3.65
CA ILE A 159 5.20 -13.68 -3.68
C ILE A 159 5.44 -14.77 -2.64
N GLY A 160 4.39 -15.50 -2.29
CA GLY A 160 4.48 -16.61 -1.34
C GLY A 160 3.61 -17.78 -1.74
N PHE A 161 4.19 -18.98 -1.68
CA PHE A 161 3.53 -20.23 -2.05
C PHE A 161 3.17 -21.06 -0.83
N ASP A 162 1.96 -21.62 -0.85
CA ASP A 162 1.51 -22.64 0.08
C ASP A 162 1.56 -23.99 -0.65
N ASN A 163 2.49 -24.85 -0.23
CA ASN A 163 2.68 -26.16 -0.83
C ASN A 163 1.59 -27.17 -0.44
N VAL A 164 0.86 -26.93 0.66
CA VAL A 164 -0.26 -27.78 1.09
C VAL A 164 -1.47 -27.51 0.20
N ARG A 165 -1.79 -26.23 -0.01
CA ARG A 165 -2.90 -25.81 -0.87
C ARG A 165 -2.56 -25.79 -2.36
N GLN A 166 -1.26 -25.87 -2.70
CA GLN A 166 -0.72 -25.79 -4.06
C GLN A 166 -1.09 -24.49 -4.79
N VAL A 167 -1.06 -23.37 -4.08
CA VAL A 167 -1.41 -22.05 -4.62
C VAL A 167 -0.42 -20.98 -4.18
N GLN A 168 -0.33 -19.93 -4.98
CA GLN A 168 0.27 -18.67 -4.55
C GLN A 168 -0.73 -17.93 -3.65
N CYS A 169 -0.37 -17.72 -2.38
CA CYS A 169 -1.26 -17.13 -1.37
C CYS A 169 -1.09 -15.62 -1.21
N ILE A 170 0.03 -15.07 -1.68
CA ILE A 170 0.34 -13.65 -1.52
C ILE A 170 1.15 -13.15 -2.71
N SER A 171 0.92 -11.89 -3.08
CA SER A 171 1.65 -11.12 -4.08
C SER A 171 1.53 -9.65 -3.73
N PHE A 172 2.64 -8.96 -3.53
CA PHE A 172 2.65 -7.50 -3.35
C PHE A 172 3.92 -6.90 -3.96
N ILE A 173 3.80 -5.67 -4.45
CA ILE A 173 4.94 -4.92 -4.99
C ILE A 173 5.91 -4.53 -3.87
N ALA A 174 7.20 -4.75 -4.09
CA ALA A 174 8.26 -4.44 -3.14
C ALA A 174 9.17 -3.31 -3.64
N TYR A 175 9.29 -3.14 -4.95
CA TYR A 175 10.05 -2.04 -5.58
C TYR A 175 9.42 -1.61 -6.90
N LYS A 176 9.49 -0.30 -7.16
CA LYS A 176 9.13 0.32 -8.44
C LYS A 176 10.33 1.13 -8.95
N PRO A 177 10.68 1.04 -10.23
CA PRO A 177 11.77 1.81 -10.79
C PRO A 177 11.45 3.32 -10.76
N PRO A 178 12.48 4.18 -10.75
CA PRO A 178 12.29 5.62 -10.78
C PRO A 178 11.59 6.08 -12.06
N GLY A 179 10.73 7.09 -11.96
CA GLY A 179 9.98 7.64 -13.10
C GLY A 179 8.72 6.87 -13.48
N PHE A 180 8.38 5.82 -12.73
CA PHE A 180 7.08 5.16 -12.81
C PHE A 180 6.04 5.78 -11.87
#